data_AF-A0A828NYT2-F1
#
_entry.id   AF-A0A828NYT2-F1
#
_cell.length_a   1.000
_cell.length_b   1.000
_cell.length_c   1.000
_cell.angle_alpha   90.00
_cell.angle_beta   90.00
_cell.angle_gamma   90.00
#
_symmetry.space_group_name_H-M   'P 1'
#
loop_
_entity.id
_entity.type
_entity.pdbx_description
1 polymer ?
#
loop_
_entity_poly.entity_id
_entity_poly.type
_entity_poly.pdbx_seq_one_letter_code
_entity_poly.pdbx_strand_id
1 'polypeptide(L)'
;MKSLTHNLYYVFISAFLIACSHLVFAAESLTPEDIVHDFYSEYLKNDAEDNNILVKKYVSEQLLNNIADSAICNYDSDDSISASELKKICSQVRECKNYKGNYICNWGGVWIESDVDYFTKSQDIYPSWKLNIKTSTIMKDESTSVIEVVLGNDSEPKNTLNVSLNKINAGWKIISVTE
;
A
#
# COMPACT_ATOMS: atom_id res chain seq x y z
N MET A 1 -29.80 40.91 44.91
CA MET A 1 -28.52 40.85 44.15
C MET A 1 -28.07 39.40 43.87
N LYS A 2 -28.93 38.52 43.33
CA LYS A 2 -28.55 37.13 42.94
C LYS A 2 -28.69 36.85 41.43
N SER A 3 -29.16 37.82 40.65
CA SER A 3 -29.53 37.62 39.24
C SER A 3 -28.43 38.00 38.24
N LEU A 4 -27.48 38.87 38.62
CA LEU A 4 -26.44 39.35 37.69
C LEU A 4 -25.31 38.33 37.48
N THR A 5 -24.93 37.58 38.51
CA THR A 5 -23.82 36.61 38.46
C THR A 5 -24.16 35.34 37.68
N HIS A 6 -25.44 34.95 37.64
CA HIS A 6 -25.90 33.76 36.91
C HIS A 6 -25.85 33.98 35.39
N ASN A 7 -26.27 35.16 34.91
CA ASN A 7 -26.25 35.50 33.49
C ASN A 7 -24.83 35.62 32.92
N LEU A 8 -23.88 36.16 33.68
CA LEU A 8 -22.47 36.20 33.27
C LEU A 8 -21.88 34.80 33.13
N TYR A 9 -22.22 33.87 34.02
CA TYR A 9 -21.73 32.48 33.98
C TYR A 9 -22.21 31.73 32.73
N TYR A 10 -23.49 31.87 32.36
CA TYR A 10 -24.02 31.27 31.13
C TYR A 10 -23.43 31.88 29.87
N VAL A 11 -23.17 33.19 29.83
CA VAL A 11 -22.50 33.83 28.68
C VAL A 11 -21.07 33.32 28.52
N PHE A 12 -20.32 33.14 29.61
CA PHE A 12 -18.98 32.56 29.57
C PHE A 12 -18.97 31.10 29.11
N ILE A 13 -19.93 30.28 29.56
CA ILE A 13 -20.10 28.89 29.09
C ILE A 13 -20.47 28.85 27.61
N SER A 14 -21.37 29.74 27.17
CA SER A 14 -21.79 29.85 25.76
C SER A 14 -20.61 30.21 24.85
N ALA A 15 -19.77 31.16 25.26
CA ALA A 15 -18.58 31.57 24.52
C ALA A 15 -17.51 30.47 24.48
N PHE A 16 -17.36 29.70 25.57
CA PHE A 16 -16.40 28.59 25.63
C PHE A 16 -16.81 27.40 24.76
N LEU A 17 -18.12 27.11 24.65
CA LEU A 17 -18.64 26.05 23.78
C LEU A 17 -18.50 26.38 22.29
N ILE A 18 -18.60 27.67 21.91
CA ILE A 18 -18.39 28.12 20.52
C ILE A 18 -16.89 28.14 20.15
N ALA A 19 -16.00 28.38 21.11
CA ALA A 19 -14.55 28.33 20.87
C ALA A 19 -14.04 26.91 20.58
N CYS A 20 -14.64 25.88 21.20
CA CYS A 20 -14.25 24.48 20.99
C CYS A 20 -14.88 23.85 19.73
N SER A 21 -15.90 24.45 19.10
CA SER A 21 -16.54 23.88 17.90
C SER A 21 -15.74 24.06 16.60
N HIS A 22 -14.62 24.81 16.63
CA HIS A 22 -13.81 25.09 15.45
C HIS A 22 -12.46 24.35 15.41
N LEU A 23 -12.16 23.51 16.41
CA LEU A 23 -11.01 22.61 16.35
C LEU A 23 -11.37 21.34 15.58
N VAL A 24 -11.68 21.47 14.30
CA VAL A 24 -11.57 20.35 13.37
C VAL A 24 -10.08 20.18 13.11
N PHE A 25 -9.46 19.21 13.80
CA PHE A 25 -8.17 18.68 13.39
C PHE A 25 -8.36 18.07 12.00
N ALA A 26 -8.11 18.84 10.95
CA ALA A 26 -7.92 18.29 9.63
C ALA A 26 -6.63 17.46 9.72
N ALA A 27 -6.77 16.14 9.85
CA ALA A 27 -5.65 15.24 9.66
C ALA A 27 -5.09 15.54 8.26
N GLU A 28 -3.81 15.92 8.21
CA GLU A 28 -3.13 16.16 6.95
C GLU A 28 -3.24 14.89 6.11
N SER A 29 -3.83 14.99 4.91
CA SER A 29 -3.98 13.84 4.05
C SER A 29 -2.61 13.51 3.48
N LEU A 30 -2.09 12.33 3.85
CA LEU A 30 -0.81 11.84 3.34
C LEU A 30 -0.81 11.88 1.81
N THR A 31 0.27 12.40 1.23
CA THR A 31 0.42 12.42 -0.22
C THR A 31 0.66 11.00 -0.73
N PRO A 32 0.42 10.71 -2.03
CA PRO A 32 0.77 9.40 -2.58
C PRO A 32 2.25 9.05 -2.38
N GLU A 33 3.13 10.06 -2.41
CA GLU A 33 4.56 9.90 -2.18
C GLU A 33 4.86 9.47 -0.73
N ASP A 34 4.26 10.13 0.26
CA ASP A 34 4.38 9.76 1.68
C ASP A 34 3.86 8.34 1.92
N ILE A 35 2.70 8.01 1.34
CA ILE A 35 2.09 6.68 1.43
C ILE A 35 3.04 5.58 0.93
N VAL A 36 3.71 5.82 -0.19
CA VAL A 36 4.66 4.85 -0.75
C VAL A 36 5.93 4.78 0.09
N HIS A 37 6.47 5.92 0.51
CA HIS A 37 7.66 5.96 1.36
C HIS A 37 7.43 5.21 2.68
N ASP A 38 6.30 5.46 3.35
CA ASP A 38 5.92 4.80 4.59
C ASP A 38 5.72 3.30 4.39
N PHE A 39 5.03 2.90 3.31
CA PHE A 39 4.84 1.50 2.97
C PHE A 39 6.19 0.77 2.86
N TYR A 40 7.14 1.25 2.05
CA TYR A 40 8.44 0.59 1.91
C TYR A 40 9.29 0.67 3.18
N SER A 41 9.21 1.77 3.93
CA SER A 41 9.92 1.94 5.20
C SER A 41 9.49 0.94 6.26
N GLU A 42 8.21 0.57 6.28
CA GLU A 42 7.67 -0.44 7.18
C GLU A 42 7.87 -1.85 6.60
N TYR A 43 7.59 -2.06 5.32
CA TYR A 43 7.63 -3.37 4.66
C TYR A 43 9.03 -4.00 4.72
N LEU A 44 10.08 -3.20 4.53
CA LEU A 44 11.46 -3.68 4.52
C LEU A 44 12.05 -3.97 5.91
N LYS A 45 11.33 -3.68 7.00
CA LYS A 45 11.78 -3.98 8.38
C LYS A 45 11.72 -5.47 8.72
N ASN A 46 10.89 -6.24 7.99
CA ASN A 46 10.88 -7.71 7.99
C ASN A 46 10.27 -8.39 9.23
N ASP A 47 9.18 -7.85 9.79
CA ASP A 47 8.35 -8.52 10.80
C ASP A 47 7.08 -9.13 10.16
N ALA A 48 7.04 -10.47 10.07
CA ALA A 48 6.05 -11.20 9.25
C ALA A 48 4.59 -11.07 9.74
N GLU A 49 4.34 -10.99 11.05
CA GLU A 49 2.98 -10.80 11.59
C GLU A 49 2.46 -9.38 11.34
N ASP A 50 3.32 -8.36 11.48
CA ASP A 50 2.97 -6.96 11.23
C ASP A 50 2.75 -6.69 9.73
N ASN A 51 3.43 -7.43 8.86
CA ASN A 51 3.35 -7.26 7.41
C ASN A 51 1.94 -7.47 6.82
N ASN A 52 1.10 -8.36 7.38
CA ASN A 52 -0.25 -8.57 6.85
C ASN A 52 -1.17 -7.36 7.13
N ILE A 53 -1.09 -6.82 8.35
CA ILE A 53 -1.84 -5.61 8.74
C ILE A 53 -1.34 -4.41 7.94
N LEU A 54 -0.02 -4.30 7.82
CA LEU A 54 0.66 -3.27 7.03
C LEU A 54 0.20 -3.27 5.57
N VAL A 55 0.28 -4.42 4.91
CA VAL A 55 -0.04 -4.56 3.49
C VAL A 55 -1.51 -4.23 3.26
N LYS A 56 -2.44 -4.66 4.13
CA LYS A 56 -3.86 -4.25 4.05
C LYS A 56 -4.08 -2.74 4.26
N LYS A 57 -3.22 -2.08 5.03
CA LYS A 57 -3.28 -0.63 5.25
C LYS A 57 -2.96 0.16 3.99
N TYR A 58 -1.98 -0.25 3.19
CA TYR A 58 -1.50 0.54 2.04
C TYR A 58 -1.90 0.00 0.67
N VAL A 59 -2.20 -1.29 0.55
CA VAL A 59 -2.45 -1.95 -0.73
C VAL A 59 -3.96 -2.16 -0.94
N SER A 60 -4.40 -2.07 -2.19
CA SER A 60 -5.80 -2.34 -2.56
C SER A 60 -6.14 -3.82 -2.40
N GLU A 61 -7.35 -4.13 -1.95
CA GLU A 61 -7.82 -5.52 -1.78
C GLU A 61 -7.75 -6.31 -3.09
N GLN A 62 -8.05 -5.68 -4.23
CA GLN A 62 -7.95 -6.31 -5.54
C GLN A 62 -6.51 -6.76 -5.84
N LEU A 63 -5.50 -5.93 -5.58
CA LEU A 63 -4.11 -6.32 -5.78
C LEU A 63 -3.71 -7.45 -4.83
N LEU A 64 -4.17 -7.43 -3.57
CA LEU A 64 -3.88 -8.51 -2.61
C LEU A 64 -4.45 -9.85 -3.06
N ASN A 65 -5.69 -9.85 -3.55
CA ASN A 65 -6.31 -11.06 -4.07
C ASN A 65 -5.57 -11.58 -5.31
N ASN A 66 -5.16 -10.70 -6.23
CA ASN A 66 -4.38 -11.10 -7.40
C ASN A 66 -3.03 -11.74 -7.03
N ILE A 67 -2.32 -11.19 -6.02
CA ILE A 67 -1.06 -11.76 -5.52
C ILE A 67 -1.31 -13.11 -4.84
N ALA A 68 -2.33 -13.21 -3.99
CA ALA A 68 -2.67 -14.45 -3.30
C ALA A 68 -3.07 -15.57 -4.29
N ASP A 69 -3.96 -15.27 -5.24
CA ASP A 69 -4.38 -16.20 -6.29
C ASP A 69 -3.19 -16.68 -7.12
N SER A 70 -2.25 -15.78 -7.44
CA SER A 70 -1.00 -16.13 -8.13
C SER A 70 -0.14 -17.07 -7.30
N ALA A 71 0.04 -16.80 -6.01
CA ALA A 71 0.85 -17.65 -5.13
C ALA A 71 0.26 -19.06 -5.01
N ILE A 72 -1.05 -19.17 -4.80
CA ILE A 72 -1.78 -20.44 -4.65
C ILE A 72 -1.66 -21.34 -5.88
N CYS A 73 -1.60 -20.76 -7.07
CA CYS A 73 -1.51 -21.54 -8.31
C CYS A 73 -0.08 -21.93 -8.73
N ASN A 74 0.93 -21.33 -8.11
CA ASN A 74 2.34 -21.55 -8.46
C ASN A 74 3.12 -22.34 -7.40
N TYR A 75 2.65 -22.35 -6.15
CA TYR A 75 3.24 -23.09 -5.05
C TYR A 75 2.33 -24.24 -4.61
N ASP A 76 2.91 -25.27 -3.99
CA ASP A 76 2.14 -26.39 -3.43
C ASP A 76 1.04 -25.81 -2.54
N SER A 77 -0.21 -26.06 -2.95
CA SER A 77 -1.38 -25.41 -2.35
C SER A 77 -1.44 -25.73 -0.86
N ASP A 78 -1.63 -24.71 -0.03
CA ASP A 78 -2.00 -24.91 1.36
C ASP A 78 -3.28 -25.77 1.42
N ASP A 79 -3.26 -26.85 2.21
CA ASP A 79 -4.38 -27.77 2.43
C ASP A 79 -5.64 -27.06 2.98
N SER A 80 -5.51 -25.78 3.37
CA SER A 80 -6.61 -24.90 3.79
C SER A 80 -7.61 -24.54 2.68
N ILE A 81 -7.25 -24.68 1.38
CA ILE A 81 -8.13 -24.36 0.26
C ILE A 81 -8.69 -25.64 -0.38
N SER A 82 -10.00 -25.68 -0.59
CA SER A 82 -10.63 -26.83 -1.24
C SER A 82 -10.11 -27.06 -2.66
N ALA A 83 -9.91 -28.33 -3.05
CA ALA A 83 -9.48 -28.69 -4.40
C ALA A 83 -10.39 -28.12 -5.51
N SER A 84 -11.70 -27.95 -5.22
CA SER A 84 -12.65 -27.32 -6.15
C SER A 84 -12.40 -25.83 -6.36
N GLU A 85 -12.03 -25.12 -5.30
CA GLU A 85 -11.74 -23.68 -5.35
C GLU A 85 -10.39 -23.41 -6.00
N LEU A 86 -9.37 -24.20 -5.64
CA LEU A 86 -8.07 -24.22 -6.32
C LEU A 86 -8.22 -24.41 -7.83
N LYS A 87 -8.98 -25.44 -8.23
CA LYS A 87 -9.22 -25.72 -9.64
C LYS A 87 -9.89 -24.53 -10.33
N LYS A 88 -10.86 -23.88 -9.69
CA LYS A 88 -11.58 -22.74 -10.27
C LYS A 88 -10.67 -21.53 -10.51
N ILE A 89 -9.73 -21.25 -9.61
CA ILE A 89 -8.81 -20.11 -9.71
C ILE A 89 -7.71 -20.42 -10.74
N CYS A 90 -7.09 -21.61 -10.64
CA CYS A 90 -5.91 -21.95 -11.43
C CYS A 90 -6.23 -22.43 -12.84
N SER A 91 -7.44 -22.91 -13.13
CA SER A 91 -7.83 -23.33 -14.49
C SER A 91 -8.21 -22.17 -15.41
N GLN A 92 -8.25 -20.92 -14.91
CA GLN A 92 -8.56 -19.77 -15.75
C GLN A 92 -7.43 -19.53 -16.74
N VAL A 93 -7.77 -19.52 -18.04
CA VAL A 93 -6.84 -19.14 -19.09
C VAL A 93 -6.46 -17.68 -18.90
N ARG A 94 -5.17 -17.41 -18.78
CA ARG A 94 -4.62 -16.07 -18.57
C ARG A 94 -3.45 -15.82 -19.50
N GLU A 95 -3.24 -14.57 -19.84
CA GLU A 95 -2.09 -14.16 -20.64
C GLU A 95 -0.82 -14.27 -19.80
N CYS A 96 0.21 -14.89 -20.37
CA CYS A 96 1.51 -15.01 -19.75
C CYS A 96 2.61 -14.80 -20.79
N LYS A 97 3.77 -14.30 -20.35
CA LYS A 97 4.90 -14.01 -21.22
C LYS A 97 6.24 -14.20 -20.51
N ASN A 98 7.29 -14.41 -21.30
CA ASN A 98 8.66 -14.36 -20.80
C ASN A 98 9.06 -12.90 -20.51
N TYR A 99 9.70 -12.69 -19.38
CA TYR A 99 10.21 -11.39 -18.93
C TYR A 99 11.51 -11.59 -18.16
N LYS A 100 12.61 -11.03 -18.68
CA LYS A 100 13.97 -11.12 -18.08
C LYS A 100 14.45 -12.55 -17.75
N GLY A 101 14.00 -13.56 -18.49
CA GLY A 101 14.33 -14.95 -18.25
C GLY A 101 13.37 -15.68 -17.32
N ASN A 102 12.42 -14.96 -16.73
CA ASN A 102 11.35 -15.49 -15.88
C ASN A 102 10.02 -15.50 -16.63
N TYR A 103 9.01 -16.14 -16.03
CA TYR A 103 7.67 -16.22 -16.58
C TYR A 103 6.70 -15.39 -15.74
N ILE A 104 5.99 -14.47 -16.38
CA ILE A 104 5.02 -13.60 -15.71
C ILE A 104 3.63 -13.80 -16.30
N CYS A 105 2.61 -13.77 -15.46
CA CYS A 105 1.22 -13.95 -15.85
C CYS A 105 0.37 -12.75 -15.43
N ASN A 106 -0.67 -12.48 -16.20
CA ASN A 106 -1.65 -11.45 -15.90
C ASN A 106 -2.71 -12.00 -14.93
N TRP A 107 -2.80 -11.37 -13.76
CA TRP A 107 -3.77 -11.61 -12.71
C TRP A 107 -4.61 -10.36 -12.53
N GLY A 108 -5.82 -10.36 -13.11
CA GLY A 108 -6.78 -9.27 -12.92
C GLY A 108 -6.28 -7.90 -13.39
N GLY A 109 -5.45 -7.86 -14.44
CA GLY A 109 -4.84 -6.62 -14.97
C GLY A 109 -3.43 -6.35 -14.44
N VAL A 110 -2.92 -7.17 -13.53
CA VAL A 110 -1.60 -7.02 -12.90
C VAL A 110 -0.66 -8.12 -13.37
N TRP A 111 0.55 -7.76 -13.79
CA TRP A 111 1.58 -8.72 -14.15
C TRP A 111 2.34 -9.18 -12.92
N ILE A 112 2.28 -10.48 -12.62
CA ILE A 112 2.90 -11.08 -11.43
C ILE A 112 3.91 -12.12 -11.88
N GLU A 113 5.10 -12.00 -11.31
CA GLU A 113 6.18 -12.96 -11.38
C GLU A 113 6.14 -13.84 -10.15
N SER A 114 6.22 -15.16 -10.34
CA SER A 114 5.96 -16.12 -9.25
C SER A 114 7.10 -16.17 -8.25
N ASP A 115 8.36 -16.12 -8.72
CA ASP A 115 9.55 -16.45 -7.92
C ASP A 115 10.29 -15.22 -7.35
N VAL A 116 9.59 -14.11 -7.18
CA VAL A 116 10.14 -12.89 -6.57
C VAL A 116 9.10 -12.24 -5.68
N ASP A 117 9.54 -11.46 -4.70
CA ASP A 117 8.64 -10.63 -3.91
C ASP A 117 7.96 -9.58 -4.82
N TYR A 118 6.63 -9.49 -4.76
CA TYR A 118 5.89 -8.65 -5.70
C TYR A 118 6.19 -7.15 -5.52
N PHE A 119 6.46 -6.69 -4.30
CA PHE A 119 6.65 -5.26 -3.99
C PHE A 119 8.09 -4.81 -4.21
N THR A 120 9.05 -5.72 -4.16
CA THR A 120 10.47 -5.44 -4.39
C THR A 120 11.00 -6.01 -5.69
N LYS A 121 10.23 -6.82 -6.42
CA LYS A 121 10.62 -7.48 -7.68
C LYS A 121 11.96 -8.21 -7.58
N SER A 122 12.25 -8.78 -6.40
CA SER A 122 13.54 -9.39 -6.07
C SER A 122 13.35 -10.62 -5.19
N GLN A 123 14.30 -11.56 -5.28
CA GLN A 123 14.43 -12.67 -4.33
C GLN A 123 15.16 -12.24 -3.05
N ASP A 124 16.02 -11.23 -3.17
CA ASP A 124 16.86 -10.74 -2.08
C ASP A 124 16.41 -9.36 -1.60
N ILE A 125 16.54 -9.13 -0.30
CA ILE A 125 16.44 -7.80 0.32
C ILE A 125 17.81 -7.41 0.87
N TYR A 126 18.33 -6.30 0.37
CA TYR A 126 19.64 -5.79 0.76
C TYR A 126 19.55 -4.84 1.97
N PRO A 127 20.51 -4.86 2.91
CA PRO A 127 20.56 -3.92 4.03
C PRO A 127 20.48 -2.44 3.61
N SER A 128 21.10 -2.06 2.49
CA SER A 128 21.02 -0.69 1.98
C SER A 128 19.59 -0.27 1.62
N TRP A 129 18.72 -1.19 1.21
CA TRP A 129 17.33 -0.88 0.87
C TRP A 129 16.54 -0.42 2.10
N LYS A 130 16.85 -0.98 3.27
CA LYS A 130 16.20 -0.61 4.53
C LYS A 130 16.58 0.81 5.00
N LEU A 131 17.74 1.29 4.58
CA LEU A 131 18.32 2.57 5.03
C LEU A 131 18.21 3.68 4.00
N ASN A 132 17.99 3.33 2.73
CA ASN A 132 18.04 4.26 1.60
C ASN A 132 16.83 4.03 0.72
N ILE A 133 15.72 4.67 1.09
CA ILE A 133 14.48 4.70 0.31
C ILE A 133 14.32 6.12 -0.19
N LYS A 134 14.19 6.29 -1.50
CA LYS A 134 13.86 7.59 -2.10
C LYS A 134 12.59 7.42 -2.89
N THR A 135 11.67 8.35 -2.71
CA THR A 135 10.43 8.42 -3.47
C THR A 135 10.41 9.70 -4.27
N SER A 136 9.76 9.66 -5.43
CA SER A 136 9.46 10.89 -6.18
C SER A 136 8.18 10.74 -6.98
N THR A 137 7.38 11.79 -7.02
CA THR A 137 6.16 11.80 -7.84
C THR A 137 6.49 11.89 -9.34
N ILE A 138 6.16 10.85 -10.11
CA ILE A 138 6.21 10.88 -11.59
C ILE A 138 4.96 11.57 -12.14
N MET A 139 3.80 11.15 -11.64
CA MET A 139 2.50 11.66 -12.08
C MET A 139 1.52 11.66 -10.92
N LYS A 140 0.66 12.68 -10.89
CA LYS A 140 -0.44 12.76 -9.93
C LYS A 140 -1.59 13.54 -10.55
N ASP A 141 -2.77 12.94 -10.52
CA ASP A 141 -4.04 13.62 -10.77
C ASP A 141 -4.97 13.49 -9.53
N GLU A 142 -6.26 13.77 -9.68
CA GLU A 142 -7.23 13.74 -8.59
C GLU A 142 -7.47 12.34 -8.00
N SER A 143 -7.29 11.29 -8.80
CA SER A 143 -7.70 9.92 -8.50
C SER A 143 -6.61 8.87 -8.74
N THR A 144 -5.56 9.21 -9.49
CA THR A 144 -4.43 8.32 -9.80
C THR A 144 -3.10 8.99 -9.51
N SER A 145 -2.09 8.18 -9.19
CA SER A 145 -0.72 8.65 -9.04
C SER A 145 0.26 7.54 -9.39
N VAL A 146 1.44 7.93 -9.86
CA VAL A 146 2.59 7.04 -10.04
C VAL A 146 3.76 7.66 -9.31
N ILE A 147 4.33 6.89 -8.38
CA ILE A 147 5.49 7.25 -7.57
C ILE A 147 6.66 6.36 -7.99
N GLU A 148 7.78 6.97 -8.31
CA GLU A 148 9.06 6.25 -8.43
C GLU A 148 9.59 5.95 -7.03
N VAL A 149 10.08 4.73 -6.82
CA VAL A 149 10.79 4.32 -5.62
C VAL A 149 12.17 3.82 -6.01
N VAL A 150 13.20 4.38 -5.40
CA VAL A 150 14.57 3.89 -5.49
C VAL A 150 14.96 3.28 -4.16
N LEU A 151 15.21 1.98 -4.16
CA LEU A 151 15.69 1.21 -3.02
C LEU A 151 17.21 1.02 -3.13
N GLY A 152 17.91 1.34 -2.03
CA GLY A 152 19.34 1.17 -1.91
C GLY A 152 20.17 2.39 -2.34
N ASN A 153 21.48 2.21 -2.29
CA ASN A 153 22.47 3.17 -2.75
C ASN A 153 23.53 2.43 -3.58
N ASP A 154 24.59 3.10 -4.04
CA ASP A 154 25.60 2.46 -4.91
C ASP A 154 26.51 1.42 -4.22
N SER A 155 26.29 1.11 -2.93
CA SER A 155 27.07 0.07 -2.23
C SER A 155 26.58 -1.36 -2.51
N GLU A 156 25.34 -1.52 -2.96
CA GLU A 156 24.67 -2.79 -3.28
C GLU A 156 23.78 -2.57 -4.52
N PRO A 157 23.19 -3.62 -5.13
CA PRO A 157 22.26 -3.44 -6.23
C PRO A 157 21.12 -2.48 -5.87
N LYS A 158 20.96 -1.41 -6.65
CA LYS A 158 19.79 -0.54 -6.57
C LYS A 158 18.61 -1.18 -7.25
N ASN A 159 17.42 -0.89 -6.75
CA ASN A 159 16.19 -1.22 -7.45
C ASN A 159 15.33 0.03 -7.64
N THR A 160 14.82 0.23 -8.86
CA THR A 160 13.95 1.35 -9.22
C THR A 160 12.61 0.78 -9.66
N LEU A 161 11.54 1.25 -9.02
CA LEU A 161 10.20 0.73 -9.19
C LEU A 161 9.22 1.87 -9.41
N ASN A 162 8.22 1.63 -10.24
CA ASN A 162 7.07 2.49 -10.44
C ASN A 162 5.87 1.92 -9.66
N VAL A 163 5.37 2.69 -8.70
CA VAL A 163 4.26 2.30 -7.84
C VAL A 163 3.05 3.11 -8.24
N SER A 164 2.03 2.43 -8.78
CA SER A 164 0.77 3.07 -9.14
C SER A 164 -0.22 3.02 -7.98
N LEU A 165 -0.88 4.14 -7.73
CA LEU A 165 -1.89 4.30 -6.69
C LEU A 165 -3.18 4.83 -7.28
N ASN A 166 -4.29 4.33 -6.74
CA ASN A 166 -5.61 4.95 -6.94
C ASN A 166 -6.14 5.47 -5.61
N LYS A 167 -6.95 6.52 -5.69
CA LYS A 167 -7.75 6.99 -4.57
C LYS A 167 -8.95 6.06 -4.40
N ILE A 168 -8.96 5.29 -3.32
CA ILE A 168 -10.03 4.35 -2.97
C ILE A 168 -10.62 4.81 -1.64
N ASN A 169 -11.92 5.13 -1.65
CA ASN A 169 -12.59 5.83 -0.55
C ASN A 169 -11.90 7.17 -0.25
N ALA A 170 -11.43 7.38 0.98
CA ALA A 170 -10.77 8.61 1.41
C ALA A 170 -9.23 8.56 1.32
N GLY A 171 -8.62 7.45 0.89
CA GLY A 171 -7.17 7.24 0.94
C GLY A 171 -6.56 6.76 -0.37
N TRP A 172 -5.25 6.91 -0.50
CA TRP A 172 -4.47 6.34 -1.60
C TRP A 172 -4.14 4.88 -1.30
N LYS A 173 -4.28 4.02 -2.31
CA LYS A 173 -3.98 2.59 -2.22
C LYS A 173 -3.11 2.18 -3.39
N ILE A 174 -2.08 1.39 -3.10
CA ILE A 174 -1.23 0.77 -4.12
C ILE A 174 -2.06 -0.23 -4.92
N ILE A 175 -2.03 -0.10 -6.24
CA ILE A 175 -2.76 -0.97 -7.19
C ILE A 175 -1.82 -1.77 -8.09
N SER A 176 -0.58 -1.31 -8.31
CA SER A 176 0.44 -2.08 -9.01
C SER A 176 1.84 -1.60 -8.68
N VAL A 177 2.82 -2.50 -8.86
CA VAL A 177 4.25 -2.20 -8.78
C VAL A 177 4.91 -2.80 -10.03
N THR A 178 5.66 -1.99 -10.76
CA THR A 178 6.42 -2.39 -11.97
C THR A 178 7.84 -1.86 -11.87
N GLU A 179 8.74 -2.37 -12.72
CA GLU A 179 10.06 -1.77 -12.94
C GLU A 179 10.00 -0.67 -14.01
#